data_AF-A0A6M4FXT8-F1
#
_entry.id   AF-A0A6M4FXT8-F1
#
_cell.length_a   1.000
_cell.length_b   1.000
_cell.length_c   1.000
_cell.angle_alpha   90.00
_cell.angle_beta   90.00
_cell.angle_gamma   90.00
#
_symmetry.space_group_name_H-M   'P 1'
#
loop_
_entity.id
_entity.type
_entity.pdbx_description
1 polymer ?
#
loop_
_entity_poly.entity_id
_entity_poly.type
_entity_poly.pdbx_seq_one_letter_code
_entity_poly.pdbx_strand_id
1 'polypeptide(L)'
;MTTTAASNSTPSTETTVALPKLMNQRDLAAYLGKSTAWCERARWAGEGPKFIKLGRHVRYRADDVLAWIEENVRTSTSGEGA
;
A
#
# COMPACT_ATOMS: atom_id res chain seq x y z
N MET A 1 -9.00 46.17 37.78
CA MET A 1 -9.35 46.43 36.37
C MET A 1 -8.06 46.65 35.61
N THR A 2 -7.58 45.65 34.87
CA THR A 2 -6.56 45.84 33.81
C THR A 2 -6.64 44.65 32.85
N THR A 3 -6.81 45.01 31.59
CA THR A 3 -6.97 44.20 30.38
C THR A 3 -5.65 43.53 29.99
N THR A 4 -5.66 42.26 29.57
CA THR A 4 -4.61 41.70 28.71
C THR A 4 -5.24 40.86 27.60
N ALA A 5 -4.81 41.20 26.39
CA ALA A 5 -5.37 40.87 25.10
C ALA A 5 -5.07 39.44 24.64
N ALA A 6 -5.94 38.96 23.75
CA ALA A 6 -5.78 37.76 22.96
C ALA A 6 -4.52 37.83 22.07
N SER A 7 -3.76 36.73 22.09
CA SER A 7 -2.79 36.40 21.05
C SER A 7 -2.89 34.90 20.77
N ASN A 8 -3.95 34.49 20.06
CA ASN A 8 -3.94 33.20 19.38
C ASN A 8 -3.27 33.41 18.03
N SER A 9 -1.96 33.22 18.00
CA SER A 9 -1.20 33.10 16.76
C SER A 9 -1.74 31.92 15.97
N THR A 10 -2.40 32.19 14.84
CA THR A 10 -2.79 31.18 13.85
C THR A 10 -1.51 30.75 13.12
N PRO A 11 -1.00 29.51 13.28
CA PRO A 11 -0.03 29.00 12.32
C PRO A 11 -0.79 28.62 11.05
N SER A 12 -0.71 29.48 10.04
CA SER A 12 -1.15 29.18 8.67
C SER A 12 -0.53 27.85 8.25
N THR A 13 -1.36 26.82 8.17
CA THR A 13 -0.92 25.43 8.00
C THR A 13 -0.71 25.17 6.51
N GLU A 14 0.51 25.39 6.01
CA GLU A 14 0.93 24.89 4.69
C GLU A 14 0.88 23.36 4.73
N THR A 15 -0.23 22.78 4.30
CA THR A 15 -0.44 21.34 4.28
C THR A 15 0.31 20.76 3.08
N THR A 16 1.60 20.45 3.27
CA THR A 16 2.37 19.66 2.30
C THR A 16 1.95 18.20 2.44
N VAL A 17 1.26 17.67 1.43
CA VAL A 17 0.82 16.26 1.40
C VAL A 17 1.96 15.37 0.91
N ALA A 18 2.48 14.51 1.78
CA ALA A 18 3.44 13.49 1.38
C ALA A 18 2.74 12.35 0.62
N LEU A 19 3.07 12.16 -0.66
CA LEU A 19 2.49 11.10 -1.48
C LEU A 19 3.24 9.77 -1.26
N PRO A 20 2.51 8.65 -1.04
CA PRO A 20 3.14 7.36 -0.86
C PRO A 20 3.78 6.86 -2.15
N LYS A 21 4.98 6.27 -2.03
CA LYS A 21 5.69 5.69 -3.16
C LYS A 21 4.95 4.46 -3.69
N LEU A 22 4.73 4.44 -5.01
CA LEU A 22 4.07 3.35 -5.71
C LEU A 22 5.09 2.43 -6.39
N MET A 23 5.04 1.15 -6.04
CA MET A 23 5.90 0.10 -6.61
C MET A 23 5.40 -0.32 -7.98
N ASN A 24 6.31 -0.57 -8.91
CA ASN A 24 5.98 -1.17 -10.19
C ASN A 24 5.87 -2.70 -10.06
N GLN A 25 5.31 -3.35 -11.07
CA GLN A 25 5.24 -4.82 -11.13
C GLN A 25 6.63 -5.47 -11.04
N ARG A 26 7.67 -4.88 -11.64
CA ARG A 26 9.05 -5.39 -11.55
C ARG A 26 9.58 -5.30 -10.12
N ASP A 27 9.33 -4.19 -9.43
CA ASP A 27 9.78 -3.98 -8.05
C ASP A 27 9.07 -4.94 -7.11
N LEU A 28 7.76 -5.12 -7.30
CA LEU A 28 6.96 -6.10 -6.56
C LEU A 28 7.48 -7.53 -6.78
N ALA A 29 7.72 -7.91 -8.03
CA ALA A 29 8.23 -9.23 -8.39
C ALA A 29 9.59 -9.50 -7.72
N ALA A 30 10.49 -8.52 -7.77
CA ALA A 30 11.78 -8.59 -7.09
C ALA A 30 11.62 -8.72 -5.57
N TYR A 31 10.71 -7.94 -4.97
CA TYR A 31 10.44 -7.98 -3.53
C TYR A 31 9.88 -9.32 -3.06
N LEU A 32 8.92 -9.88 -3.81
CA LEU A 32 8.31 -11.18 -3.49
C LEU A 32 9.16 -12.39 -3.91
N GLY A 33 10.29 -12.18 -4.60
CA GLY A 33 11.10 -13.26 -5.16
C GLY A 33 10.37 -14.04 -6.27
N LYS A 34 9.46 -13.40 -7.01
CA LYS A 34 8.65 -14.00 -8.08
C LYS A 34 9.02 -13.43 -9.44
N SER A 35 8.58 -14.09 -10.51
CA SER A 35 8.71 -13.55 -11.86
C SER A 35 7.66 -12.48 -12.15
N THR A 36 7.95 -11.56 -13.07
CA THR A 36 6.96 -10.57 -13.52
C THR A 36 5.72 -11.24 -14.09
N ALA A 37 5.88 -12.34 -14.84
CA ALA A 37 4.78 -13.14 -15.39
C ALA A 37 3.88 -13.75 -14.31
N TRP A 38 4.45 -14.15 -13.16
CA TRP A 38 3.65 -14.58 -12.01
C TRP A 38 2.75 -13.45 -11.51
N CYS A 39 3.26 -12.22 -11.40
CA CYS A 39 2.44 -11.06 -11.02
C CYS A 39 1.30 -10.80 -12.03
N GLU A 40 1.51 -11.04 -13.32
CA GLU A 40 0.44 -10.90 -14.33
C GLU A 40 -0.67 -11.91 -14.12
N ARG A 41 -0.29 -13.18 -13.95
CA ARG A 41 -1.23 -14.26 -13.64
C ARG A 41 -1.96 -13.98 -12.33
N ALA A 42 -1.26 -13.58 -11.28
CA ALA A 42 -1.84 -13.31 -9.97
C ALA A 42 -2.90 -12.19 -10.02
N ARG A 43 -2.70 -11.17 -10.88
CA ARG A 43 -3.73 -10.13 -11.11
C ARG A 43 -4.99 -10.67 -11.78
N TRP A 44 -4.83 -11.57 -12.75
CA TRP A 44 -5.97 -12.19 -13.45
C TRP A 44 -6.71 -13.19 -12.56
N ALA A 45 -5.97 -13.98 -11.79
CA ALA A 45 -6.53 -14.99 -10.89
C ALA A 45 -7.11 -14.39 -9.60
N GLY A 46 -6.74 -13.16 -9.24
CA GLY A 46 -7.13 -12.54 -7.97
C GLY A 46 -6.33 -13.05 -6.76
N GLU A 47 -5.23 -13.78 -6.99
CA GLU A 47 -4.39 -14.38 -5.96
C GLU A 47 -3.24 -13.46 -5.49
N GLY A 48 -3.14 -12.26 -6.05
CA GLY A 48 -2.05 -11.32 -5.77
C GLY A 48 -2.44 -10.11 -4.91
N PRO A 49 -1.47 -9.27 -4.54
CA PRO A 49 -1.72 -8.01 -3.85
C PRO A 49 -2.67 -7.10 -4.60
N LYS A 50 -3.42 -6.28 -3.86
CA LYS A 50 -4.26 -5.22 -4.46
C LYS A 50 -3.40 -4.28 -5.29
N PHE A 51 -3.93 -3.86 -6.43
CA PHE A 51 -3.22 -3.03 -7.39
C PHE A 51 -4.02 -1.80 -7.77
N ILE A 52 -3.30 -0.73 -8.09
CA ILE A 52 -3.85 0.51 -8.62
C ILE A 52 -3.62 0.50 -10.12
N LYS A 53 -4.72 0.57 -10.89
CA LYS A 53 -4.68 0.69 -12.35
C LYS A 53 -4.62 2.16 -12.75
N LEU A 54 -3.50 2.57 -13.32
CA LEU A 54 -3.23 3.93 -13.83
C LEU A 54 -3.08 3.88 -15.35
N GLY A 55 -4.22 3.74 -16.05
CA GLY A 55 -4.26 3.58 -17.50
C GLY A 55 -3.54 2.28 -17.93
N ARG A 56 -2.42 2.43 -18.64
CA ARG A 56 -1.57 1.29 -19.05
C ARG A 56 -0.68 0.76 -17.94
N HIS A 57 -0.44 1.56 -16.90
CA HIS A 57 0.49 1.22 -15.83
C HIS A 57 -0.25 0.58 -14.67
N VAL A 58 0.36 -0.43 -14.07
CA VAL A 58 -0.12 -1.05 -12.83
C VAL A 58 0.88 -0.77 -11.73
N ARG A 59 0.37 -0.27 -10.61
CA ARG A 59 1.14 0.12 -9.44
C ARG A 59 0.64 -0.59 -8.20
N TYR A 60 1.52 -0.74 -7.23
CA TYR A 60 1.21 -1.35 -5.94
C TYR A 60 1.59 -0.39 -4.83
N ARG A 61 0.72 -0.27 -3.81
CA ARG A 61 1.08 0.41 -2.56
C ARG A 61 1.81 -0.58 -1.67
N ALA A 62 2.73 -0.08 -0.85
CA ALA A 62 3.41 -0.90 0.14
C ALA A 62 2.40 -1.51 1.12
N ASP A 63 1.42 -0.74 1.58
CA ASP A 63 0.37 -1.20 2.51
C ASP A 63 -0.47 -2.35 1.95
N ASP A 64 -0.86 -2.26 0.67
CA ASP A 64 -1.65 -3.30 0.00
C ASP A 64 -0.85 -4.61 -0.14
N VAL A 65 0.45 -4.49 -0.41
CA VAL A 65 1.36 -5.65 -0.49
C VAL A 65 1.57 -6.27 0.88
N LEU A 66 1.76 -5.44 1.92
CA LEU A 66 1.90 -5.89 3.29
C LEU A 66 0.64 -6.63 3.76
N ALA A 67 -0.54 -6.04 3.55
CA ALA A 67 -1.82 -6.66 3.89
C ALA A 67 -1.99 -8.03 3.21
N TRP A 68 -1.62 -8.14 1.94
CA TRP A 68 -1.67 -9.42 1.24
C TRP A 68 -0.67 -10.44 1.82
N ILE A 69 0.54 -10.01 2.21
CA ILE A 69 1.51 -10.91 2.85
C ILE A 69 0.93 -11.44 4.17
N GLU A 70 0.39 -10.56 5.01
CA GLU A 70 -0.24 -10.90 6.29
C GLU A 70 -1.43 -11.86 6.10
N GLU A 71 -2.29 -11.61 5.12
CA GLU A 71 -3.41 -12.51 4.78
C GLU A 71 -2.94 -13.90 4.32
N ASN A 72 -1.75 -14.01 3.75
CA ASN A 72 -1.17 -15.27 3.28
C ASN A 72 -0.28 -15.97 4.32
N VAL A 73 -0.08 -15.38 5.50
CA VAL A 73 0.62 -16.04 6.60
C VAL A 73 -0.23 -17.21 7.10
N ARG A 74 0.30 -18.43 6.96
CA ARG A 74 -0.32 -19.65 7.51
C ARG A 74 0.54 -20.20 8.64
N THR A 75 -0.10 -20.51 9.77
CA THR A 75 0.57 -21.00 11.00
C THR A 75 0.52 -22.51 11.17
N SER A 76 -0.36 -23.21 10.43
CA SER A 76 -0.49 -24.67 10.45
C SER A 76 -0.78 -25.19 9.04
N THR A 77 -0.09 -26.26 8.65
CA THR A 77 -0.35 -26.98 7.38
C THR A 77 -1.55 -27.93 7.50
N SER A 78 -2.05 -28.17 8.72
CA SER A 78 -3.34 -28.83 8.97
C SER A 78 -4.45 -27.79 8.98
N GLY A 79 -4.80 -27.29 7.79
CA GLY A 79 -6.00 -26.50 7.57
C GLY A 79 -6.88 -27.25 6.59
N GLU A 80 -7.86 -27.99 7.12
CA GLU A 80 -8.91 -28.64 6.36
C GLU A 80 -9.62 -27.58 5.52
N GLY A 81 -9.43 -27.64 4.20
CA GLY A 81 -10.12 -26.77 3.25
C GLY A 81 -11.59 -27.16 3.19
N ALA A 82 -12.46 -26.25 3.62
CA ALA A 82 -13.89 -26.29 3.31
C ALA A 82 -14.16 -25.58 1.98
#